data_AF-A0A0D0AQU1-F1
#
_entry.id   AF-A0A0D0AQU1-F1
#
_cell.length_a   1.000
_cell.length_b   1.000
_cell.length_c   1.000
_cell.angle_alpha   90.00
_cell.angle_beta   90.00
_cell.angle_gamma   90.00
#
_symmetry.space_group_name_H-M   'P 1'
#
loop_
_entity.id
_entity.type
_entity.pdbx_description
1 polymer ?
#
loop_
_entity_poly.entity_id
_entity_poly.type
_entity_poly.pdbx_seq_one_letter_code
_entity_poly.pdbx_strand_id
1 'polypeptide(L)'
;MAVIKRAEFWEALKRIVNHLEPLAIAANIIQAAHCCLDQVLVTFGYLFLQYLRMNVTDCCGCDAIIASIESRWQKADQELFVAAVLLNPVYQNLPFSWISAFNLAGIQNLLMQIWDCFFPAERLNLEFLNHLDDYFHNQGFFAHLPSRVTLELGNAMTNVGDQSIACDSMLTELYSNEQLIQFKYIEDFYFLVYKVPSLSALPFRYSAFQQIQLPASDYSVSLLNSSSHLKRRFEARGKRANAELEGQTMLGSSPAIPLPASGTNLSANLEDGYINGDHQSNTTFCSMMEKNMQAIAQDETDNLPVVSTDLTFTSSFSLVSGIPIHELFDFSNDQWINIYICRSRDAVHEEMQLYEMLEKENIGDEGGLVDLDETNEDLLQN
;
A
#
# COMPACT_ATOMS: atom_id res chain seq x y z
N MET A 1 -5.87 -3.46 -34.67
CA MET A 1 -5.90 -1.99 -34.43
C MET A 1 -7.31 -1.41 -34.27
N ALA A 2 -8.40 -2.07 -34.68
CA ALA A 2 -9.75 -1.50 -34.60
C ALA A 2 -10.31 -1.35 -33.16
N VAL A 3 -9.90 -2.20 -32.22
CA VAL A 3 -10.40 -2.18 -30.82
C VAL A 3 -9.95 -0.92 -30.05
N ILE A 4 -8.69 -0.52 -30.22
CA ILE A 4 -8.10 0.67 -29.56
C ILE A 4 -8.77 1.98 -30.03
N LYS A 5 -9.43 1.98 -31.19
CA LYS A 5 -10.13 3.18 -31.70
C LYS A 5 -11.52 3.39 -31.07
N ARG A 6 -12.05 2.41 -30.32
CA ARG A 6 -13.38 2.49 -29.71
C ARG A 6 -13.30 3.23 -28.37
N ALA A 7 -14.23 4.14 -28.11
CA ALA A 7 -14.30 4.86 -26.83
C ALA A 7 -14.51 3.92 -25.63
N GLU A 8 -15.34 2.89 -25.81
CA GLU A 8 -15.62 1.84 -24.82
C GLU A 8 -14.36 1.16 -24.27
N PHE A 9 -13.34 0.97 -25.12
CA PHE A 9 -12.07 0.37 -24.69
C PHE A 9 -11.35 1.26 -23.67
N TRP A 10 -11.32 2.58 -23.92
CA TRP A 10 -10.64 3.53 -23.04
C TRP A 10 -11.42 3.79 -21.75
N GLU A 11 -12.75 3.80 -21.79
CA GLU A 11 -13.58 3.88 -20.59
C GLU A 11 -13.42 2.63 -19.71
N ALA A 12 -13.40 1.43 -20.31
CA ALA A 12 -13.11 0.20 -19.59
C ALA A 12 -11.70 0.22 -18.98
N LEU A 13 -10.69 0.67 -19.72
CA LEU A 13 -9.33 0.79 -19.21
C LEU A 13 -9.24 1.79 -18.05
N LYS A 14 -9.89 2.94 -18.18
CA LYS A 14 -9.97 3.96 -17.12
C LYS A 14 -10.59 3.39 -15.86
N ARG A 15 -11.67 2.62 -15.99
CA ARG A 15 -12.31 1.91 -14.86
C ARG A 15 -11.33 0.94 -14.19
N ILE A 16 -10.64 0.11 -14.96
CA ILE A 16 -9.63 -0.82 -14.42
C ILE A 16 -8.54 -0.05 -13.67
N VAL A 17 -8.01 1.02 -14.24
CA VAL A 17 -6.98 1.85 -13.57
C VAL A 17 -7.51 2.42 -12.26
N ASN A 18 -8.73 2.95 -12.25
CA ASN A 18 -9.34 3.49 -11.03
C ASN A 18 -9.50 2.42 -9.93
N HIS A 19 -9.82 1.17 -10.28
CA HIS A 19 -9.89 0.08 -9.31
C HIS A 19 -8.51 -0.41 -8.85
N LEU A 20 -7.48 -0.34 -9.69
CA LEU A 20 -6.14 -0.84 -9.33
C LEU A 20 -5.31 0.18 -8.57
N GLU A 21 -5.55 1.48 -8.75
CA GLU A 21 -4.75 2.54 -8.13
C GLU A 21 -4.73 2.47 -6.60
N PRO A 22 -5.86 2.34 -5.87
CA PRO A 22 -5.83 2.22 -4.41
C PRO A 22 -5.04 0.99 -3.94
N LEU A 23 -5.17 -0.15 -4.64
CA LEU A 23 -4.43 -1.38 -4.34
C LEU A 23 -2.94 -1.23 -4.59
N ALA A 24 -2.54 -0.53 -5.66
CA ALA A 24 -1.14 -0.28 -5.94
C ALA A 24 -0.48 0.57 -4.84
N ILE A 25 -1.19 1.62 -4.39
CA ILE A 25 -0.73 2.46 -3.26
C ILE A 25 -0.61 1.62 -1.99
N ALA A 26 -1.64 0.84 -1.67
CA ALA A 26 -1.64 -0.04 -0.49
C ALA A 26 -0.52 -1.09 -0.55
N ALA A 27 -0.29 -1.70 -1.71
CA ALA A 27 0.78 -2.68 -1.90
C ALA A 27 2.14 -2.04 -1.66
N ASN A 28 2.41 -0.85 -2.20
CA ASN A 28 3.66 -0.14 -1.98
C ASN A 28 3.90 0.14 -0.48
N ILE A 29 2.87 0.62 0.24
CA ILE A 29 2.98 0.88 1.69
C ILE A 29 3.26 -0.41 2.46
N ILE A 30 2.50 -1.48 2.18
CA ILE A 30 2.60 -2.75 2.93
C ILE A 30 3.90 -3.49 2.59
N GLN A 31 4.44 -3.29 1.39
CA GLN A 31 5.70 -3.89 0.96
C GLN A 31 6.92 -3.05 1.36
N ALA A 32 6.74 -1.84 1.89
CA ALA A 32 7.84 -1.03 2.40
C ALA A 32 8.58 -1.78 3.51
N ALA A 33 9.91 -1.69 3.52
CA ALA A 33 10.76 -2.38 4.50
C ALA A 33 10.47 -1.98 5.95
N HIS A 34 9.90 -0.80 6.14
CA HIS A 34 9.53 -0.21 7.43
C HIS A 34 8.00 -0.22 7.65
N CYS A 35 7.27 -1.12 6.99
CA CYS A 35 5.84 -1.24 7.21
C CYS A 35 5.53 -1.74 8.63
N CYS A 36 4.74 -0.96 9.37
CA CYS A 36 4.31 -1.29 10.73
C CYS A 36 2.85 -1.79 10.76
N LEU A 37 2.48 -2.52 11.81
CA LEU A 37 1.14 -3.14 11.93
C LEU A 37 0.01 -2.12 11.90
N ASP A 38 0.19 -0.97 12.53
CA ASP A 38 -0.76 0.14 12.49
C ASP A 38 -1.00 0.65 11.07
N GLN A 39 0.04 0.76 10.25
CA GLN A 39 -0.07 1.18 8.85
C GLN A 39 -0.89 0.17 8.03
N VAL A 40 -0.73 -1.13 8.30
CA VAL A 40 -1.51 -2.18 7.65
C VAL A 40 -3.00 -2.03 7.96
N LEU A 41 -3.37 -1.86 9.23
CA LEU A 41 -4.78 -1.70 9.61
C LEU A 41 -5.39 -0.42 9.05
N VAL A 42 -4.68 0.71 9.14
CA VAL A 42 -5.17 1.97 8.56
C VAL A 42 -5.29 1.88 7.03
N THR A 43 -4.39 1.14 6.36
CA THR A 43 -4.48 0.84 4.92
C THR A 43 -5.74 0.04 4.60
N PHE A 44 -6.11 -0.96 5.42
CA PHE A 44 -7.36 -1.69 5.24
C PHE A 44 -8.59 -0.79 5.38
N GLY A 45 -8.63 0.07 6.41
CA GLY A 45 -9.69 1.07 6.57
C GLY A 45 -9.78 1.99 5.35
N TYR A 46 -8.65 2.52 4.88
CA TYR A 46 -8.61 3.38 3.71
C TYR A 46 -9.11 2.69 2.43
N LEU A 47 -8.63 1.47 2.14
CA LEU A 47 -9.07 0.70 0.98
C LEU A 47 -10.58 0.44 1.04
N PHE A 48 -11.09 0.02 2.20
CA PHE A 48 -12.52 -0.20 2.40
C PHE A 48 -13.34 1.04 2.03
N LEU A 49 -12.94 2.21 2.53
CA LEU A 49 -13.60 3.47 2.22
C LEU A 49 -13.55 3.81 0.72
N GLN A 50 -12.40 3.62 0.07
CA GLN A 50 -12.24 3.92 -1.36
C GLN A 50 -13.19 3.06 -2.20
N TYR A 51 -13.24 1.75 -1.97
CA TYR A 51 -14.14 0.86 -2.70
C TYR A 51 -15.61 1.09 -2.37
N LEU A 52 -15.93 1.46 -1.12
CA LEU A 52 -17.28 1.86 -0.73
C LEU A 52 -17.73 3.09 -1.54
N ARG A 53 -16.86 4.10 -1.70
CA ARG A 53 -17.14 5.30 -2.49
C ARG A 53 -17.26 5.01 -4.00
N MET A 54 -16.50 4.04 -4.51
CA MET A 54 -16.56 3.62 -5.93
C MET A 54 -17.76 2.73 -6.28
N ASN A 55 -18.35 2.03 -5.30
CA ASN A 55 -19.44 1.05 -5.48
C ASN A 55 -20.64 1.60 -6.28
N VAL A 56 -20.90 2.91 -6.20
CA VAL A 56 -22.02 3.58 -6.90
C VAL A 56 -22.00 3.36 -8.42
N THR A 57 -20.83 3.16 -9.04
CA THR A 57 -20.69 2.96 -10.50
C THR A 57 -20.28 1.55 -10.90
N ASP A 58 -19.62 0.79 -10.01
CA ASP A 58 -19.14 -0.58 -10.23
C ASP A 58 -19.35 -1.47 -8.99
N CYS A 59 -20.62 -1.77 -8.70
CA CYS A 59 -20.97 -2.50 -7.48
C CYS A 59 -20.32 -3.89 -7.39
N CYS A 60 -20.41 -4.71 -8.44
CA CYS A 60 -19.92 -6.08 -8.40
C CYS A 60 -18.42 -6.19 -8.12
N GLY A 61 -17.59 -5.34 -8.76
CA GLY A 61 -16.14 -5.33 -8.53
C GLY A 61 -15.78 -4.83 -7.13
N CYS A 62 -16.42 -3.76 -6.68
CA CYS A 62 -16.19 -3.20 -5.36
C CYS A 62 -16.65 -4.13 -4.23
N ASP A 63 -17.83 -4.75 -4.34
CA ASP A 63 -18.37 -5.69 -3.35
C ASP A 63 -17.43 -6.89 -3.16
N ALA A 64 -16.90 -7.41 -4.27
CA ALA A 64 -15.94 -8.50 -4.28
C ALA A 64 -14.65 -8.13 -3.52
N ILE A 65 -14.10 -6.94 -3.77
CA ILE A 65 -12.90 -6.44 -3.07
C ILE A 65 -13.20 -6.18 -1.59
N ILE A 66 -14.32 -5.55 -1.25
CA ILE A 66 -14.74 -5.28 0.13
C ILE A 66 -14.89 -6.59 0.91
N ALA A 67 -15.58 -7.59 0.34
CA ALA A 67 -15.73 -8.90 0.95
C ALA A 67 -14.37 -9.58 1.16
N SER A 68 -13.44 -9.41 0.22
CA SER A 68 -12.08 -9.93 0.34
C SER A 68 -11.29 -9.24 1.46
N ILE A 69 -11.42 -7.92 1.63
CA ILE A 69 -10.80 -7.17 2.73
C ILE A 69 -11.36 -7.65 4.08
N GLU A 70 -12.69 -7.70 4.22
CA GLU A 70 -13.34 -8.14 5.46
C GLU A 70 -12.99 -9.59 5.81
N SER A 71 -12.93 -10.48 4.82
CA SER A 71 -12.51 -11.87 5.03
C SER A 71 -11.07 -11.97 5.53
N ARG A 72 -10.14 -11.18 4.98
CA ARG A 72 -8.75 -11.15 5.48
C ARG A 72 -8.66 -10.56 6.88
N TRP A 73 -9.42 -9.50 7.15
CA TRP A 73 -9.51 -8.90 8.48
C TRP A 73 -10.03 -9.90 9.53
N GLN A 74 -11.04 -10.70 9.20
CA GLN A 74 -11.58 -11.73 10.10
C GLN A 74 -10.55 -12.82 10.44
N LYS A 75 -9.62 -13.12 9.53
CA LYS A 75 -8.55 -14.11 9.72
C LYS A 75 -7.31 -13.54 10.45
N ALA A 76 -7.23 -12.23 10.65
CA ALA A 76 -6.05 -11.56 11.21
C ALA A 76 -6.05 -11.55 12.75
N ASP A 77 -4.87 -11.31 13.34
CA ASP A 77 -4.72 -11.05 14.78
C ASP A 77 -5.21 -9.64 15.14
N GLN A 78 -6.54 -9.43 15.05
CA GLN A 78 -7.19 -8.11 15.10
C GLN A 78 -6.79 -7.25 16.29
N GLU A 79 -6.64 -7.88 17.46
CA GLU A 79 -6.24 -7.23 18.71
C GLU A 79 -4.87 -6.56 18.62
N LEU A 80 -3.91 -7.20 17.98
CA LEU A 80 -2.55 -6.68 17.81
C LEU A 80 -2.54 -5.48 16.85
N PHE A 81 -3.27 -5.57 15.74
CA PHE A 81 -3.43 -4.48 14.79
C PHE A 81 -4.11 -3.26 15.43
N VAL A 82 -5.18 -3.47 16.21
CA VAL A 82 -5.86 -2.37 16.91
C VAL A 82 -4.98 -1.75 17.98
N ALA A 83 -4.28 -2.57 18.78
CA ALA A 83 -3.33 -2.07 19.77
C ALA A 83 -2.22 -1.21 19.12
N ALA A 84 -1.71 -1.63 17.96
CA ALA A 84 -0.73 -0.85 17.23
C ALA A 84 -1.25 0.54 16.83
N VAL A 85 -2.46 0.62 16.28
CA VAL A 85 -3.07 1.92 15.91
C VAL A 85 -3.33 2.78 17.15
N LEU A 86 -3.84 2.19 18.24
CA LEU A 86 -4.11 2.90 19.50
C LEU A 86 -2.85 3.51 20.12
N LEU A 87 -1.70 2.86 19.95
CA LEU A 87 -0.41 3.33 20.45
C LEU A 87 0.32 4.25 19.45
N ASN A 88 -0.20 4.40 18.23
CA ASN A 88 0.34 5.38 17.30
C ASN A 88 -0.02 6.79 17.82
N PRO A 89 0.96 7.65 18.18
CA PRO A 89 0.67 9.01 18.67
C PRO A 89 -0.06 9.90 17.67
N VAL A 90 -0.04 9.54 16.39
CA VAL A 90 -0.68 10.31 15.31
C VAL A 90 -2.11 9.87 15.07
N TYR A 91 -2.41 8.58 15.24
CA TYR A 91 -3.77 8.06 15.06
C TYR A 91 -4.51 7.91 16.38
N GLN A 92 -3.93 7.24 17.37
CA GLN A 92 -4.58 6.91 18.64
C GLN A 92 -5.98 6.29 18.40
N ASN A 93 -7.03 6.91 18.93
CA ASN A 93 -8.42 6.51 18.73
C ASN A 93 -9.10 7.19 17.53
N LEU A 94 -8.40 8.09 16.83
CA LEU A 94 -8.96 8.91 15.75
C LEU A 94 -9.61 8.11 14.60
N PRO A 95 -9.03 6.97 14.15
CA PRO A 95 -9.65 6.19 13.07
C PRO A 95 -10.87 5.40 13.50
N PHE A 96 -11.05 5.17 14.80
CA PHE A 96 -12.03 4.21 15.29
C PHE A 96 -13.38 4.85 15.59
N SER A 97 -14.43 4.08 15.33
CA SER A 97 -15.79 4.44 15.73
C SER A 97 -15.93 4.42 17.25
N TRP A 98 -17.02 4.98 17.75
CA TRP A 98 -17.34 4.92 19.18
C TRP A 98 -17.76 3.50 19.57
N ILE A 99 -16.77 2.66 19.88
CA ILE A 99 -16.97 1.31 20.41
C ILE A 99 -16.89 1.40 21.92
N SER A 100 -17.91 0.91 22.64
CA SER A 100 -17.95 0.97 24.10
C SER A 100 -16.72 0.32 24.77
N ALA A 101 -16.09 -0.59 24.05
CA ALA A 101 -14.91 -1.31 24.49
C ALA A 101 -13.61 -0.49 24.34
N PHE A 102 -13.56 0.54 23.51
CA PHE A 102 -12.41 1.46 23.37
C PHE A 102 -12.39 2.59 24.41
N ASN A 103 -12.95 2.33 25.58
CA ASN A 103 -12.65 3.16 26.75
C ASN A 103 -11.29 2.76 27.35
N LEU A 104 -10.72 3.61 28.22
CA LEU A 104 -9.39 3.37 28.79
C LEU A 104 -9.25 2.00 29.46
N ALA A 105 -10.26 1.54 30.21
CA ALA A 105 -10.20 0.24 30.88
C ALA A 105 -10.19 -0.92 29.87
N GLY A 106 -10.95 -0.81 28.79
CA GLY A 106 -10.93 -1.80 27.71
C GLY A 106 -9.62 -1.81 26.93
N ILE A 107 -9.05 -0.64 26.65
CA ILE A 107 -7.71 -0.52 26.03
C ILE A 107 -6.63 -1.12 26.94
N GLN A 108 -6.65 -0.81 28.24
CA GLN A 108 -5.74 -1.41 29.21
C GLN A 108 -5.87 -2.94 29.26
N ASN A 109 -7.11 -3.45 29.24
CA ASN A 109 -7.35 -4.89 29.21
C ASN A 109 -6.84 -5.55 27.91
N LEU A 110 -7.06 -4.92 26.76
CA LEU A 110 -6.51 -5.36 25.47
C LEU A 110 -4.98 -5.44 25.53
N LEU A 111 -4.31 -4.40 26.03
CA LEU A 111 -2.85 -4.35 26.11
C LEU A 111 -2.28 -5.34 27.14
N MET A 112 -2.97 -5.55 28.27
CA MET A 112 -2.62 -6.58 29.25
C MET A 112 -2.72 -7.99 28.63
N GLN A 113 -3.79 -8.25 27.90
CA GLN A 113 -3.99 -9.53 27.21
C GLN A 113 -2.86 -9.80 26.21
N ILE A 114 -2.54 -8.80 25.37
CA ILE A 114 -1.42 -8.89 24.42
C ILE A 114 -0.10 -9.09 25.16
N TRP A 115 0.15 -8.35 26.24
CA TRP A 115 1.34 -8.52 27.07
C TRP A 115 1.49 -9.94 27.61
N ASP A 116 0.44 -10.48 28.24
CA ASP A 116 0.45 -11.82 28.82
C ASP A 116 0.67 -12.91 27.75
N CYS A 117 0.21 -12.65 26.52
CA CYS A 117 0.45 -13.52 25.37
C CYS A 117 1.94 -13.56 24.96
N PHE A 118 2.61 -12.41 24.91
CA PHE A 118 4.02 -12.34 24.51
C PHE A 118 4.99 -12.65 25.65
N PHE A 119 4.62 -12.33 26.89
CA PHE A 119 5.48 -12.44 28.07
C PHE A 119 4.78 -13.16 29.23
N PRO A 120 4.41 -14.45 29.08
CA PRO A 120 3.64 -15.18 30.08
C PRO A 120 4.35 -15.35 31.43
N ALA A 121 5.67 -15.12 31.49
CA ALA A 121 6.47 -15.18 32.72
C ALA A 121 6.58 -13.81 33.44
N GLU A 122 6.17 -12.71 32.80
CA GLU A 122 6.36 -11.35 33.32
C GLU A 122 5.02 -10.70 33.63
N ARG A 123 4.91 -10.08 34.80
CA ARG A 123 3.71 -9.31 35.15
C ARG A 123 3.83 -7.89 34.65
N LEU A 124 2.79 -7.40 33.97
CA LEU A 124 2.71 -6.00 33.58
C LEU A 124 2.77 -5.10 34.82
N ASN A 125 3.66 -4.11 34.79
CA ASN A 125 3.86 -3.17 35.90
C ASN A 125 2.68 -2.17 35.97
N LEU A 126 2.19 -1.85 37.17
CA LEU A 126 1.18 -0.80 37.39
C LEU A 126 1.63 0.56 36.85
N GLU A 127 2.93 0.82 36.84
CA GLU A 127 3.51 2.03 36.25
C GLU A 127 3.23 2.16 34.75
N PHE A 128 3.24 1.04 34.02
CA PHE A 128 2.88 1.04 32.59
C PHE A 128 1.42 1.46 32.38
N LEU A 129 0.50 0.98 33.24
CA LEU A 129 -0.91 1.37 33.16
C LEU A 129 -1.12 2.87 33.46
N ASN A 130 -0.35 3.44 34.39
CA ASN A 130 -0.37 4.88 34.66
C ASN A 130 0.16 5.68 33.47
N HIS A 131 1.25 5.22 32.84
CA HIS A 131 1.77 5.89 31.65
C HIS A 131 0.84 5.80 30.45
N LEU A 132 0.08 4.71 30.30
CA LEU A 132 -1.00 4.63 29.31
C LEU A 132 -2.08 5.68 29.58
N ASP A 133 -2.48 5.85 30.85
CA ASP A 133 -3.44 6.88 31.23
C ASP A 133 -2.92 8.29 30.88
N ASP A 134 -1.66 8.58 31.23
CA ASP A 134 -1.00 9.84 30.88
C ASP A 134 -0.91 10.03 29.35
N TYR A 135 -0.62 8.97 28.60
CA TYR A 135 -0.53 9.00 27.14
C TYR A 135 -1.86 9.38 26.50
N PHE A 136 -2.96 8.69 26.85
CA PHE A 136 -4.27 8.96 26.26
C PHE A 136 -4.86 10.30 26.71
N HIS A 137 -4.46 10.82 27.88
CA HIS A 137 -4.90 12.12 28.35
C HIS A 137 -3.94 13.27 28.01
N ASN A 138 -2.82 13.00 27.31
CA ASN A 138 -1.75 13.95 27.05
C ASN A 138 -1.30 14.68 28.33
N GLN A 139 -1.00 13.91 29.37
CA GLN A 139 -0.52 14.40 30.66
C GLN A 139 0.93 13.98 30.90
N GLY A 140 1.54 14.54 31.96
CA GLY A 140 2.89 14.21 32.37
C GLY A 140 3.90 14.36 31.24
N PHE A 141 4.58 13.26 30.92
CA PHE A 141 5.58 13.20 29.84
C PHE A 141 4.98 13.44 28.44
N PHE A 142 3.70 13.11 28.25
CA PHE A 142 3.01 13.22 26.97
C PHE A 142 2.31 14.56 26.74
N ALA A 143 2.44 15.54 27.65
CA ALA A 143 1.77 16.84 27.55
C ALA A 143 2.11 17.63 26.28
N HIS A 144 3.28 17.40 25.70
CA HIS A 144 3.73 18.05 24.46
C HIS A 144 3.53 17.19 23.20
N LEU A 145 3.01 15.96 23.35
CA LEU A 145 2.82 15.03 22.25
C LEU A 145 1.92 15.61 21.15
N PRO A 146 0.76 16.25 21.43
CA PRO A 146 -0.09 16.82 20.39
C PRO A 146 0.59 17.92 19.58
N SER A 147 1.35 18.80 20.25
CA SER A 147 2.11 19.86 19.58
C SER A 147 3.18 19.30 18.66
N ARG A 148 3.87 18.24 19.10
CA ARG A 148 4.88 17.55 18.31
C ARG A 148 4.28 16.84 17.10
N VAL A 149 3.18 16.11 17.29
CA VAL A 149 2.44 15.47 16.19
C VAL A 149 1.96 16.50 15.18
N THR A 150 1.41 17.64 15.65
CA THR A 150 0.98 18.73 14.76
C THR A 150 2.14 19.31 13.97
N LEU A 151 3.30 19.49 14.59
CA LEU A 151 4.50 19.97 13.92
C LEU A 151 4.97 18.99 12.85
N GLU A 152 5.04 17.69 13.15
CA GLU A 152 5.47 16.68 12.18
C GLU A 152 4.47 16.53 11.02
N LEU A 153 3.17 16.57 11.29
CA LEU A 153 2.15 16.58 10.25
C LEU A 153 2.25 17.84 9.39
N GLY A 154 2.52 19.00 10.00
CA GLY A 154 2.78 20.25 9.29
C GLY A 154 4.00 20.14 8.39
N ASN A 155 5.10 19.60 8.90
CA ASN A 155 6.34 19.38 8.16
C ASN A 155 6.12 18.42 6.98
N ALA A 156 5.43 17.30 7.18
CA ALA A 156 5.08 16.36 6.13
C ALA A 156 4.24 17.02 5.03
N MET A 157 3.28 17.89 5.40
CA MET A 157 2.47 18.63 4.44
C MET A 157 3.24 19.71 3.67
N THR A 158 4.26 20.35 4.28
CA THR A 158 5.04 21.41 3.63
C THR A 158 6.26 20.90 2.87
N ASN A 159 6.84 19.77 3.27
CA ASN A 159 8.12 19.26 2.76
C ASN A 159 7.98 18.36 1.54
N VAL A 160 7.07 18.67 0.61
CA VAL A 160 6.98 18.05 -0.73
C VAL A 160 8.24 18.34 -1.59
N GLY A 161 9.37 18.73 -0.99
CA GLY A 161 10.55 19.19 -1.69
C GLY A 161 11.93 18.89 -1.10
N ASP A 162 12.14 18.39 0.13
CA ASP A 162 13.56 18.09 0.51
C ASP A 162 13.91 17.22 1.74
N GLN A 163 13.04 16.80 2.67
CA GLN A 163 13.51 15.94 3.80
C GLN A 163 12.46 14.97 4.34
N SER A 164 12.83 13.69 4.46
CA SER A 164 11.92 12.56 4.70
C SER A 164 12.40 11.63 5.84
N ILE A 165 12.38 12.11 7.10
CA ILE A 165 12.70 11.29 8.30
C ILE A 165 11.85 11.70 9.53
N ALA A 166 10.68 12.31 9.31
CA ALA A 166 9.99 13.03 10.39
C ALA A 166 9.44 12.13 11.52
N CYS A 167 8.70 11.06 11.21
CA CYS A 167 7.96 10.32 12.24
C CYS A 167 8.78 9.25 12.96
N ASP A 168 9.66 8.54 12.24
CA ASP A 168 10.60 7.61 12.87
C ASP A 168 11.62 8.34 13.74
N SER A 169 12.04 9.55 13.34
CA SER A 169 12.85 10.40 14.22
C SER A 169 12.04 10.99 15.38
N MET A 170 10.73 11.25 15.22
CA MET A 170 9.89 11.75 16.32
C MET A 170 9.88 10.80 17.52
N LEU A 171 9.64 9.52 17.26
CA LEU A 171 9.61 8.50 18.30
C LEU A 171 11.03 8.14 18.72
N THR A 172 11.97 7.98 17.78
CA THR A 172 13.37 7.72 18.12
C THR A 172 13.96 8.84 19.00
N GLU A 173 13.69 10.12 18.74
CA GLU A 173 14.19 11.25 19.53
C GLU A 173 13.42 11.44 20.86
N LEU A 174 12.13 11.10 20.91
CA LEU A 174 11.43 10.95 22.20
C LEU A 174 12.10 9.88 23.06
N TYR A 175 12.59 8.78 22.47
CA TYR A 175 13.18 7.64 23.19
C TYR A 175 14.72 7.71 23.34
N SER A 176 15.41 8.62 22.63
CA SER A 176 16.88 8.74 22.67
C SER A 176 17.43 9.51 23.87
N ASN A 177 16.57 10.13 24.70
CA ASN A 177 17.03 10.86 25.89
C ASN A 177 17.35 9.88 27.04
N GLU A 178 18.59 9.90 27.54
CA GLU A 178 19.15 9.04 28.60
C GLU A 178 18.38 9.04 29.95
N GLN A 179 17.33 9.85 30.12
CA GLN A 179 16.47 9.83 31.32
C GLN A 179 15.42 8.70 31.32
N LEU A 180 15.39 7.84 30.30
CA LEU A 180 14.30 6.87 30.07
C LEU A 180 14.55 5.44 30.55
N ILE A 181 15.45 5.20 31.51
CA ILE A 181 15.60 3.87 32.14
C ILE A 181 14.27 3.38 32.77
N GLN A 182 13.34 4.28 33.12
CA GLN A 182 12.02 3.96 33.65
C GLN A 182 10.97 3.56 32.59
N PHE A 183 11.27 3.74 31.30
CA PHE A 183 10.32 3.49 30.22
C PHE A 183 10.60 2.24 29.41
N LYS A 184 11.51 1.39 29.90
CA LYS A 184 11.83 0.11 29.29
C LYS A 184 10.58 -0.66 28.84
N TYR A 185 9.48 -0.65 29.60
CA TYR A 185 8.26 -1.37 29.22
C TYR A 185 7.45 -0.73 28.09
N ILE A 186 7.40 0.61 28.00
CA ILE A 186 6.75 1.28 26.86
C ILE A 186 7.65 1.17 25.64
N GLU A 187 8.96 1.34 25.80
CA GLU A 187 9.91 1.15 24.72
C GLU A 187 9.93 -0.32 24.27
N ASP A 188 9.86 -1.31 25.16
CA ASP A 188 9.82 -2.73 24.83
C ASP A 188 8.50 -3.10 24.16
N PHE A 189 7.36 -2.56 24.60
CA PHE A 189 6.06 -2.80 23.97
C PHE A 189 5.94 -2.07 22.64
N TYR A 190 6.40 -0.82 22.58
CA TYR A 190 6.53 -0.06 21.34
C TYR A 190 7.50 -0.78 20.40
N PHE A 191 8.63 -1.31 20.89
CA PHE A 191 9.60 -2.04 20.11
C PHE A 191 9.03 -3.35 19.59
N LEU A 192 8.27 -4.07 20.42
CA LEU A 192 7.54 -5.28 20.05
C LEU A 192 6.53 -5.01 18.92
N VAL A 193 5.82 -3.88 18.99
CA VAL A 193 4.74 -3.53 18.06
C VAL A 193 5.24 -2.77 16.82
N TYR A 194 6.33 -2.00 16.93
CA TYR A 194 6.86 -1.08 15.91
C TYR A 194 8.25 -1.40 15.37
N LYS A 195 9.19 -1.87 16.21
CA LYS A 195 10.60 -2.05 15.82
C LYS A 195 11.06 -3.47 15.59
N VAL A 196 10.21 -4.49 15.75
CA VAL A 196 10.55 -5.82 15.23
C VAL A 196 10.57 -5.71 13.70
N PRO A 197 11.75 -5.60 13.03
CA PRO A 197 11.89 -5.04 11.68
C PRO A 197 11.39 -5.99 10.57
N SER A 198 10.69 -7.04 10.96
CA SER A 198 10.33 -8.14 10.10
C SER A 198 9.28 -8.96 10.83
N LEU A 199 8.08 -8.98 10.24
CA LEU A 199 7.01 -9.94 10.57
C LEU A 199 7.50 -11.40 10.62
N SER A 200 8.64 -11.73 10.01
CA SER A 200 9.25 -13.07 10.06
C SER A 200 10.06 -13.37 11.34
N ALA A 201 10.35 -12.36 12.18
CA ALA A 201 11.07 -12.52 13.44
C ALA A 201 10.14 -12.80 14.64
N LEU A 202 8.84 -12.53 14.48
CA LEU A 202 7.84 -13.04 15.41
C LEU A 202 7.66 -14.54 15.14
N PRO A 203 7.50 -15.40 16.16
CA PRO A 203 7.26 -16.83 15.98
C PRO A 203 5.94 -17.15 15.26
N PHE A 204 5.18 -16.13 14.86
CA PHE A 204 3.89 -16.21 14.19
C PHE A 204 4.04 -16.21 12.66
N ARG A 205 3.46 -17.23 12.02
CA ARG A 205 3.43 -17.37 10.57
C ARG A 205 2.30 -16.54 9.98
N TYR A 206 2.62 -15.36 9.45
CA TYR A 206 1.70 -14.59 8.61
C TYR A 206 1.68 -15.15 7.18
N SER A 207 0.87 -16.19 6.92
CA SER A 207 0.68 -16.70 5.53
C SER A 207 -0.23 -15.80 4.69
N ALA A 208 -1.18 -15.08 5.31
CA ALA A 208 -2.16 -14.26 4.60
C ALA A 208 -1.56 -13.03 3.87
N PHE A 209 -0.41 -12.51 4.33
CA PHE A 209 0.25 -11.33 3.73
C PHE A 209 1.35 -11.68 2.73
N GLN A 210 1.94 -12.89 2.81
CA GLN A 210 2.85 -13.39 1.78
C GLN A 210 2.18 -13.57 0.41
N GLN A 211 0.85 -13.64 0.34
CA GLN A 211 0.11 -13.76 -0.92
C GLN A 211 -0.23 -12.42 -1.60
N ILE A 212 -0.09 -11.28 -0.90
CA ILE A 212 -0.11 -9.94 -1.55
C ILE A 212 1.27 -9.61 -2.12
N GLN A 213 2.34 -10.25 -1.61
CA GLN A 213 3.58 -10.35 -2.35
C GLN A 213 3.36 -11.32 -3.51
N LEU A 214 3.34 -10.80 -4.74
CA LEU A 214 3.65 -11.61 -5.92
C LEU A 214 4.93 -12.41 -5.60
N PRO A 215 5.00 -13.71 -5.96
CA PRO A 215 5.98 -14.64 -5.41
C PRO A 215 7.40 -14.07 -5.50
N ALA A 216 7.98 -13.76 -4.34
CA ALA A 216 9.32 -13.21 -4.18
C ALA A 216 10.40 -14.30 -4.32
N SER A 217 10.24 -15.20 -5.28
CA SER A 217 11.32 -16.05 -5.78
C SER A 217 11.48 -15.76 -7.28
N ASP A 218 12.60 -15.17 -7.64
CA ASP A 218 13.06 -14.78 -8.98
C ASP A 218 12.38 -13.58 -9.67
N TYR A 219 11.31 -12.99 -9.10
CA TYR A 219 10.60 -11.90 -9.78
C TYR A 219 11.07 -10.47 -9.45
N SER A 220 11.77 -10.18 -8.35
CA SER A 220 12.19 -8.80 -8.03
C SER A 220 13.16 -8.23 -9.07
N VAL A 221 14.14 -9.04 -9.50
CA VAL A 221 15.03 -8.70 -10.62
C VAL A 221 14.27 -8.65 -11.94
N SER A 222 13.28 -9.52 -12.15
CA SER A 222 12.49 -9.53 -13.40
C SER A 222 11.51 -8.35 -13.50
N LEU A 223 10.95 -7.87 -12.39
CA LEU A 223 9.97 -6.78 -12.37
C LEU A 223 10.69 -5.43 -12.50
N LEU A 224 11.82 -5.25 -11.81
CA LEU A 224 12.75 -4.13 -12.01
C LEU A 224 13.33 -4.11 -13.44
N ASN A 225 13.70 -5.28 -13.97
CA ASN A 225 14.10 -5.41 -15.37
C ASN A 225 12.94 -5.21 -16.35
N SER A 226 11.71 -5.57 -16.00
CA SER A 226 10.53 -5.40 -16.86
C SER A 226 10.02 -3.97 -16.88
N SER A 227 10.11 -3.25 -15.77
CA SER A 227 9.76 -1.83 -15.65
C SER A 227 10.78 -0.96 -16.39
N SER A 228 12.08 -1.22 -16.18
CA SER A 228 13.14 -0.59 -16.98
C SER A 228 13.06 -0.97 -18.46
N HIS A 229 12.72 -2.22 -18.81
CA HIS A 229 12.46 -2.61 -20.21
C HIS A 229 11.20 -1.97 -20.80
N LEU A 230 10.12 -1.80 -20.04
CA LEU A 230 8.90 -1.13 -20.48
C LEU A 230 9.19 0.35 -20.72
N LYS A 231 9.83 1.03 -19.76
CA LYS A 231 10.27 2.44 -19.86
C LYS A 231 11.18 2.62 -21.09
N ARG A 232 12.21 1.79 -21.23
CA ARG A 232 13.15 1.81 -22.37
C ARG A 232 12.45 1.48 -23.70
N ARG A 233 11.42 0.62 -23.72
CA ARG A 233 10.59 0.36 -24.92
C ARG A 233 9.67 1.54 -25.27
N PHE A 234 9.05 2.19 -24.28
CA PHE A 234 8.21 3.36 -24.52
C PHE A 234 9.03 4.55 -25.01
N GLU A 235 10.21 4.77 -24.44
CA GLU A 235 11.15 5.79 -24.90
C GLU A 235 11.69 5.49 -26.31
N ALA A 236 12.07 4.24 -26.60
CA ALA A 236 12.52 3.86 -27.95
C ALA A 236 11.41 3.97 -28.99
N ARG A 237 10.16 3.70 -28.61
CA ARG A 237 9.00 3.83 -29.49
C ARG A 237 8.60 5.29 -29.71
N GLY A 238 8.73 6.15 -28.69
CA GLY A 238 8.59 7.60 -28.81
C GLY A 238 9.66 8.21 -29.72
N LYS A 239 10.93 7.80 -29.57
CA LYS A 239 12.03 8.24 -30.44
C LYS A 239 11.84 7.80 -31.90
N ARG A 240 11.34 6.58 -32.15
CA ARG A 240 11.00 6.12 -33.52
C ARG A 240 9.81 6.87 -34.13
N ALA A 241 8.76 7.13 -33.35
CA ALA A 241 7.60 7.88 -33.82
C ALA A 241 7.96 9.33 -34.20
N ASN A 242 8.84 9.98 -33.42
CA ASN A 242 9.37 11.30 -33.77
C ASN A 242 10.29 11.26 -34.99
N ALA A 243 11.16 10.26 -35.12
CA ALA A 243 12.02 10.10 -36.29
C ALA A 243 11.22 9.84 -37.59
N GLU A 244 10.09 9.11 -37.51
CA GLU A 244 9.18 8.92 -38.64
C GLU A 244 8.39 10.20 -39.00
N LEU A 245 8.07 11.04 -38.01
CA LEU A 245 7.47 12.36 -38.25
C LEU A 245 8.44 13.32 -38.93
N GLU A 246 9.71 13.31 -38.51
CA GLU A 246 10.77 14.12 -39.13
C GLU A 246 11.13 13.61 -40.54
N GLY A 247 11.09 12.30 -40.77
CA GLY A 247 11.32 11.69 -42.08
C GLY A 247 10.22 11.97 -43.12
N GLN A 248 8.98 12.21 -42.69
CA GLN A 248 7.87 12.52 -43.60
C GLN A 248 7.83 14.00 -44.05
N THR A 249 8.65 14.87 -43.46
CA THR A 249 8.71 16.30 -43.85
C THR A 249 9.58 16.55 -45.10
N MET A 250 10.25 15.52 -45.65
CA MET A 250 11.22 15.68 -46.75
C MET A 250 10.84 15.02 -48.10
N LEU A 251 9.62 14.48 -48.27
CA LEU A 251 9.19 13.89 -49.54
C LEU A 251 7.90 14.53 -50.06
N GLY A 252 8.04 15.75 -50.60
CA GLY A 252 7.07 16.36 -51.49
C GLY A 252 7.29 15.90 -52.93
N SER A 253 6.40 15.06 -53.45
CA SER A 253 5.90 15.13 -54.85
C SER A 253 4.91 13.98 -55.13
N SER A 254 3.67 14.39 -55.37
CA SER A 254 2.53 13.54 -55.75
C SER A 254 2.54 13.25 -57.25
N PRO A 255 1.96 12.11 -57.69
CA PRO A 255 1.14 12.16 -58.89
C PRO A 255 -0.27 11.61 -58.65
N ALA A 256 -1.23 12.34 -59.24
CA ALA A 256 -2.66 12.10 -59.27
C ALA A 256 -3.04 10.84 -60.09
N ILE A 257 -4.20 10.24 -59.78
CA ILE A 257 -5.04 9.42 -60.69
C ILE A 257 -6.43 9.17 -60.03
N PRO A 258 -7.52 8.93 -60.80
CA PRO A 258 -8.81 9.62 -60.65
C PRO A 258 -9.99 8.80 -60.10
N LEU A 259 -11.05 9.57 -59.77
CA LEU A 259 -12.43 9.15 -59.48
C LEU A 259 -13.05 8.21 -60.53
N PRO A 260 -14.09 7.46 -60.11
CA PRO A 260 -15.35 7.51 -60.85
C PRO A 260 -16.58 7.76 -59.97
N ALA A 261 -17.65 8.15 -60.67
CA ALA A 261 -18.87 8.77 -60.19
C ALA A 261 -20.04 7.81 -59.88
N SER A 262 -20.93 8.30 -59.02
CA SER A 262 -22.40 8.21 -58.96
C SER A 262 -23.19 6.94 -59.33
N GLY A 263 -24.14 6.58 -58.46
CA GLY A 263 -25.26 5.69 -58.78
C GLY A 263 -26.29 5.45 -57.66
N THR A 264 -27.13 6.45 -57.39
CA THR A 264 -28.57 6.45 -56.94
C THR A 264 -29.26 5.25 -56.24
N ASN A 265 -29.85 5.58 -55.07
CA ASN A 265 -31.26 5.44 -54.60
C ASN A 265 -31.99 4.08 -54.41
N LEU A 266 -32.56 3.91 -53.19
CA LEU A 266 -33.97 3.60 -52.79
C LEU A 266 -34.00 2.71 -51.53
N SER A 267 -34.37 3.25 -50.36
CA SER A 267 -35.71 3.25 -49.73
C SER A 267 -36.06 2.00 -48.89
N ALA A 268 -36.19 2.27 -47.58
CA ALA A 268 -37.18 1.77 -46.61
C ALA A 268 -37.38 0.26 -46.39
N ASN A 269 -37.05 -0.22 -45.18
CA ASN A 269 -38.05 -0.58 -44.17
C ASN A 269 -37.43 -1.06 -42.84
N LEU A 270 -38.05 -0.58 -41.74
CA LEU A 270 -38.35 -1.26 -40.46
C LEU A 270 -37.34 -2.25 -39.87
N GLU A 271 -36.79 -1.90 -38.69
CA GLU A 271 -37.24 -2.47 -37.40
C GLU A 271 -36.43 -1.84 -36.24
N ASP A 272 -37.17 -1.41 -35.21
CA ASP A 272 -36.65 -0.94 -33.93
C ASP A 272 -35.87 -2.06 -33.23
N GLY A 273 -34.54 -2.00 -33.35
CA GLY A 273 -33.62 -2.75 -32.53
C GLY A 273 -32.87 -1.81 -31.60
N TYR A 274 -33.46 -1.47 -30.45
CA TYR A 274 -32.70 -0.91 -29.34
C TYR A 274 -31.68 -1.96 -28.89
N ILE A 275 -30.45 -1.82 -29.35
CA ILE A 275 -29.32 -2.67 -28.96
C ILE A 275 -29.01 -2.37 -27.49
N ASN A 276 -29.41 -3.30 -26.61
CA ASN A 276 -28.95 -3.44 -25.22
C ASN A 276 -27.45 -3.85 -25.21
N GLY A 277 -26.57 -3.00 -25.74
CA GLY A 277 -25.13 -3.27 -25.89
C GLY A 277 -24.31 -3.03 -24.62
N ASP A 278 -24.84 -2.29 -23.66
CA ASP A 278 -24.09 -1.86 -22.47
C ASP A 278 -23.96 -2.91 -21.35
N HIS A 279 -24.71 -4.01 -21.40
CA HIS A 279 -24.67 -5.02 -20.34
C HIS A 279 -23.60 -6.11 -20.54
N GLN A 280 -23.12 -6.32 -21.77
CA GLN A 280 -22.25 -7.46 -22.07
C GLN A 280 -20.76 -7.22 -21.71
N SER A 281 -20.32 -5.95 -21.71
CA SER A 281 -18.97 -5.55 -21.30
C SER A 281 -18.80 -5.64 -19.78
N ASN A 282 -19.79 -5.17 -19.01
CA ASN A 282 -19.79 -5.25 -17.55
C ASN A 282 -19.79 -6.70 -17.03
N THR A 283 -20.59 -7.59 -17.64
CA THR A 283 -20.62 -9.01 -17.24
C THR A 283 -19.28 -9.71 -17.45
N THR A 284 -18.54 -9.31 -18.48
CA THR A 284 -17.25 -9.93 -18.82
C THR A 284 -16.16 -9.53 -17.83
N PHE A 285 -16.12 -8.27 -17.41
CA PHE A 285 -15.18 -7.81 -16.38
C PHE A 285 -15.50 -8.41 -15.00
N CYS A 286 -16.77 -8.41 -14.59
CA CYS A 286 -17.18 -9.02 -13.32
C CYS A 286 -16.81 -10.51 -13.28
N SER A 287 -17.06 -11.25 -14.37
CA SER A 287 -16.69 -12.66 -14.46
C SER A 287 -15.17 -12.89 -14.43
N MET A 288 -14.37 -12.01 -15.03
CA MET A 288 -12.91 -12.08 -14.91
C MET A 288 -12.43 -11.78 -13.50
N MET A 289 -12.97 -10.75 -12.86
CA MET A 289 -12.61 -10.37 -11.48
C MET A 289 -12.99 -11.47 -10.50
N GLU A 290 -14.20 -12.00 -10.62
CA GLU A 290 -14.69 -13.13 -9.82
C GLU A 290 -13.85 -14.38 -10.04
N LYS A 291 -13.48 -14.71 -11.29
CA LYS A 291 -12.58 -15.84 -11.56
C LYS A 291 -11.18 -15.62 -11.01
N ASN A 292 -10.65 -14.40 -11.06
CA ASN A 292 -9.33 -14.09 -10.52
C ASN A 292 -9.35 -14.14 -8.99
N MET A 293 -10.40 -13.63 -8.34
CA MET A 293 -10.59 -13.78 -6.91
C MET A 293 -10.82 -15.24 -6.50
N GLN A 294 -11.57 -16.02 -7.29
CA GLN A 294 -11.72 -17.46 -7.07
C GLN A 294 -10.40 -18.19 -7.26
N ALA A 295 -9.58 -17.80 -8.25
CA ALA A 295 -8.26 -18.37 -8.45
C ALA A 295 -7.34 -18.05 -7.27
N ILE A 296 -7.34 -16.81 -6.75
CA ILE A 296 -6.62 -16.42 -5.53
C ILE A 296 -7.13 -17.19 -4.31
N ALA A 297 -8.45 -17.35 -4.17
CA ALA A 297 -9.06 -18.13 -3.09
C ALA A 297 -8.81 -19.65 -3.23
N GLN A 298 -8.58 -20.15 -4.44
CA GLN A 298 -8.23 -21.56 -4.69
C GLN A 298 -6.73 -21.82 -4.61
N ASP A 299 -5.90 -20.80 -4.88
CA ASP A 299 -4.45 -20.78 -4.64
C ASP A 299 -4.12 -20.59 -3.15
N GLU A 300 -5.15 -20.47 -2.29
CA GLU A 300 -5.10 -20.89 -0.89
C GLU A 300 -4.92 -22.43 -0.81
N THR A 301 -3.82 -22.97 -1.36
CA THR A 301 -3.29 -24.30 -0.99
C THR A 301 -2.90 -24.38 0.51
N ASP A 302 -3.02 -23.27 1.23
CA ASP A 302 -3.08 -23.16 2.69
C ASP A 302 -4.50 -23.44 3.26
N ASN A 303 -5.34 -24.24 2.58
CA ASN A 303 -6.51 -24.87 3.18
C ASN A 303 -6.15 -26.07 4.09
N LEU A 304 -4.86 -26.27 4.42
CA LEU A 304 -4.56 -26.85 5.72
C LEU A 304 -5.28 -25.96 6.73
N PRO A 305 -6.05 -26.51 7.70
CA PRO A 305 -6.56 -25.66 8.77
C PRO A 305 -5.35 -24.87 9.23
N VAL A 306 -5.42 -23.54 9.11
CA VAL A 306 -4.55 -22.68 9.90
C VAL A 306 -4.73 -23.30 11.26
N VAL A 307 -3.70 -23.99 11.75
CA VAL A 307 -3.64 -24.34 13.14
C VAL A 307 -3.63 -22.94 13.71
N SER A 308 -4.83 -22.43 14.03
CA SER A 308 -4.99 -21.28 14.88
C SER A 308 -4.03 -21.64 15.98
N THR A 309 -2.87 -20.99 15.99
CA THR A 309 -2.03 -21.00 17.14
C THR A 309 -3.02 -20.58 18.19
N ASP A 310 -3.43 -21.55 19.03
CA ASP A 310 -4.47 -21.41 20.03
C ASP A 310 -3.93 -20.46 21.11
N LEU A 311 -3.59 -19.23 20.73
CA LEU A 311 -4.04 -18.02 21.37
C LEU A 311 -5.56 -17.95 21.25
N THR A 312 -6.27 -19.04 21.52
CA THR A 312 -7.59 -18.93 22.10
C THR A 312 -7.32 -18.21 23.41
N PHE A 313 -7.42 -16.88 23.38
CA PHE A 313 -7.67 -16.09 24.55
C PHE A 313 -8.92 -16.73 25.17
N THR A 314 -8.69 -17.68 26.07
CA THR A 314 -9.76 -18.36 26.82
C THR A 314 -10.49 -17.37 27.73
N SER A 315 -9.98 -16.14 27.81
CA SER A 315 -10.69 -14.97 28.27
C SER A 315 -11.90 -14.70 27.38
N SER A 316 -13.09 -14.91 27.95
CA SER A 316 -14.43 -14.59 27.42
C SER A 316 -14.65 -13.13 26.95
N PHE A 317 -13.60 -12.32 26.89
CA PHE A 317 -13.59 -10.92 26.50
C PHE A 317 -12.46 -10.70 25.49
N SER A 318 -12.65 -11.18 24.25
CA SER A 318 -11.93 -10.58 23.13
C SER A 318 -12.64 -9.28 22.77
N LEU A 319 -11.90 -8.19 22.91
CA LEU A 319 -12.46 -6.84 22.85
C LEU A 319 -12.77 -6.41 21.40
N VAL A 320 -12.06 -7.02 20.45
CA VAL A 320 -12.05 -6.64 19.03
C VAL A 320 -12.42 -7.81 18.11
N SER A 321 -12.29 -9.06 18.56
CA SER A 321 -12.50 -10.21 17.68
C SER A 321 -13.89 -10.22 17.07
N GLY A 322 -13.92 -10.23 15.74
CA GLY A 322 -15.13 -10.33 14.94
C GLY A 322 -15.79 -8.98 14.64
N ILE A 323 -15.23 -7.85 15.08
CA ILE A 323 -15.72 -6.53 14.66
C ILE A 323 -15.30 -6.31 13.20
N PRO A 324 -16.25 -6.15 12.26
CA PRO A 324 -15.91 -5.91 10.86
C PRO A 324 -15.33 -4.50 10.66
N ILE A 325 -14.58 -4.27 9.58
CA ILE A 325 -13.91 -2.99 9.32
C ILE A 325 -14.92 -1.83 9.27
N HIS A 326 -16.10 -2.07 8.67
CA HIS A 326 -17.12 -1.03 8.55
C HIS A 326 -17.71 -0.56 9.89
N GLU A 327 -17.67 -1.40 10.93
CA GLU A 327 -18.07 -1.04 12.29
C GLU A 327 -16.88 -0.52 13.10
N LEU A 328 -15.67 -1.00 12.81
CA LEU A 328 -14.45 -0.63 13.52
C LEU A 328 -14.06 0.84 13.30
N PHE A 329 -14.15 1.32 12.06
CA PHE A 329 -13.67 2.65 11.67
C PHE A 329 -14.77 3.71 11.66
N ASP A 330 -14.42 4.93 12.05
CA ASP A 330 -15.24 6.12 11.84
C ASP A 330 -14.93 6.75 10.47
N PHE A 331 -15.67 6.33 9.45
CA PHE A 331 -15.56 6.88 8.10
C PHE A 331 -16.16 8.29 7.94
N SER A 332 -16.80 8.83 8.97
CA SER A 332 -17.26 10.22 8.97
C SER A 332 -16.13 11.20 9.34
N ASN A 333 -15.06 10.70 9.96
CA ASN A 333 -13.91 11.49 10.36
C ASN A 333 -12.83 11.52 9.26
N ASP A 334 -12.81 12.59 8.45
CA ASP A 334 -11.80 12.75 7.41
C ASP A 334 -10.38 13.04 7.94
N GLN A 335 -10.18 13.29 9.25
CA GLN A 335 -8.85 13.65 9.77
C GLN A 335 -7.83 12.51 9.61
N TRP A 336 -8.17 11.30 10.04
CA TRP A 336 -7.26 10.16 9.92
C TRP A 336 -7.03 9.77 8.45
N ILE A 337 -8.03 9.97 7.60
CA ILE A 337 -7.95 9.73 6.15
C ILE A 337 -6.94 10.69 5.52
N ASN A 338 -7.02 11.98 5.87
CA ASN A 338 -6.08 12.98 5.37
C ASN A 338 -4.65 12.70 5.84
N ILE A 339 -4.47 12.31 7.11
CA ILE A 339 -3.18 11.89 7.66
C ILE A 339 -2.61 10.72 6.86
N TYR A 340 -3.43 9.69 6.59
CA TYR A 340 -3.03 8.53 5.81
C TYR A 340 -2.61 8.92 4.39
N ILE A 341 -3.40 9.74 3.69
CA ILE A 341 -3.10 10.20 2.33
C ILE A 341 -1.78 10.96 2.30
N CYS A 342 -1.55 11.89 3.23
CA CYS A 342 -0.30 12.64 3.31
C CYS A 342 0.90 11.68 3.46
N ARG A 343 0.85 10.78 4.44
CA ARG A 343 1.96 9.83 4.68
C ARG A 343 2.19 8.85 3.55
N SER A 344 1.13 8.39 2.88
CA SER A 344 1.26 7.48 1.73
C SER A 344 2.02 8.12 0.57
N ARG A 345 1.83 9.43 0.35
CA ARG A 345 2.52 10.17 -0.70
C ARG A 345 3.99 10.37 -0.37
N ASP A 346 4.28 10.67 0.89
CA ASP A 346 5.65 10.81 1.36
C ASP A 346 6.40 9.51 1.13
N ALA A 347 5.88 8.37 1.58
CA ALA A 347 6.52 7.06 1.39
C ALA A 347 6.86 6.74 -0.07
N VAL A 348 5.94 7.02 -1.01
CA VAL A 348 6.19 6.84 -2.45
C VAL A 348 7.26 7.79 -2.98
N HIS A 349 7.28 9.03 -2.47
CA HIS A 349 8.29 10.01 -2.85
C HIS A 349 9.68 9.61 -2.35
N GLU A 350 9.80 9.11 -1.11
CA GLU A 350 11.04 8.59 -0.55
C GLU A 350 11.60 7.43 -1.40
N GLU A 351 10.72 6.49 -1.78
CA GLU A 351 11.10 5.36 -2.63
C GLU A 351 11.62 5.85 -4.00
N MET A 352 10.95 6.84 -4.60
CA MET A 352 11.36 7.43 -5.87
C MET A 352 12.72 8.13 -5.77
N GLN A 353 12.96 8.89 -4.69
CA GLN A 353 14.26 9.52 -4.45
C GLN A 353 15.38 8.49 -4.30
N LEU A 354 15.12 7.37 -3.62
CA LEU A 354 16.08 6.28 -3.49
C LEU A 354 16.49 5.71 -4.86
N TYR A 355 15.51 5.48 -5.76
CA TYR A 355 15.82 5.03 -7.11
C TYR A 355 16.64 6.05 -7.92
N GLU A 356 16.35 7.34 -7.78
CA GLU A 356 17.14 8.40 -8.44
C GLU A 356 18.59 8.44 -7.93
N MET A 357 18.82 8.20 -6.63
CA MET A 357 20.17 8.09 -6.08
C MET A 357 20.91 6.88 -6.62
N LEU A 358 20.27 5.70 -6.64
CA LEU A 358 20.86 4.48 -7.19
C LEU A 358 21.17 4.60 -8.68
N GLU A 359 20.35 5.32 -9.45
CA GLU A 359 20.62 5.58 -10.87
C GLU A 359 21.84 6.47 -11.06
N LYS A 360 22.04 7.49 -10.21
CA LYS A 360 23.22 8.38 -10.25
C LYS A 360 24.51 7.64 -9.91
N GLU A 361 24.49 6.74 -8.93
CA GLU A 361 25.66 5.95 -8.56
C GLU A 361 26.09 4.99 -9.69
N ASN A 362 25.13 4.46 -10.45
CA ASN A 362 25.41 3.53 -11.55
C ASN A 362 25.93 4.21 -12.84
N ILE A 363 25.82 5.54 -12.95
CA ILE A 363 26.33 6.31 -14.12
C ILE A 363 27.84 6.60 -14.00
N GLY A 364 28.46 6.35 -12.85
CA GLY A 364 29.88 6.63 -12.60
C GLY A 364 30.88 5.57 -13.07
N ASP A 365 30.43 4.38 -13.50
CA ASP A 365 31.31 3.22 -13.76
C ASP A 365 31.27 2.74 -15.23
N GLU A 366 30.75 3.57 -16.15
CA GLU A 366 31.01 3.36 -17.58
C GLU A 366 32.42 3.85 -17.92
N GLY A 367 33.40 2.96 -17.71
CA GLY A 367 34.51 2.85 -18.63
C GLY A 367 35.46 4.04 -18.68
N GLY A 368 36.02 4.39 -17.53
CA GLY A 368 37.45 4.67 -17.51
C GLY A 368 38.17 3.41 -17.99
N LEU A 369 38.24 3.22 -19.30
CA LEU A 369 39.14 2.30 -19.96
C LEU A 369 40.54 2.79 -19.56
N VAL A 370 41.02 2.31 -18.42
CA VAL A 370 42.42 2.47 -18.04
C VAL A 370 43.16 1.69 -19.12
N ASP A 371 43.67 2.41 -20.12
CA ASP A 371 44.69 1.89 -21.03
C ASP A 371 45.85 1.39 -20.16
N LEU A 372 45.84 0.09 -19.91
CA LEU A 372 46.92 -0.65 -19.24
C LEU A 372 48.06 -0.95 -20.22
N ASP A 373 48.24 -0.12 -21.25
CA ASP A 373 49.25 -0.29 -22.29
C ASP A 373 50.21 0.91 -22.21
N GLU A 374 51.26 0.80 -21.38
CA GLU A 374 52.61 1.36 -21.67
C GLU A 374 53.62 1.15 -20.53
N THR A 375 53.23 0.81 -19.29
CA THR A 375 54.18 0.86 -18.16
C THR A 375 54.76 -0.48 -17.69
N ASN A 376 54.44 -1.61 -18.34
CA ASN A 376 54.95 -2.93 -17.93
C ASN A 376 56.06 -3.52 -18.81
N GLU A 377 56.54 -2.81 -19.86
CA GLU A 377 57.68 -3.31 -20.67
C GLU A 377 59.05 -3.13 -20.00
N ASP A 378 59.20 -2.22 -19.03
CA ASP A 378 60.51 -1.92 -18.42
C ASP A 378 60.89 -2.83 -17.22
N LEU A 379 60.00 -3.70 -16.75
CA LEU A 379 60.26 -4.57 -15.58
C LEU A 379 60.76 -5.98 -15.93
N LEU A 380 60.98 -6.29 -17.21
CA LEU A 380 61.51 -7.60 -17.66
C LEU A 380 62.96 -7.57 -18.17
N GLN A 381 63.72 -6.50 -17.91
CA GLN A 381 65.12 -6.39 -18.35
C GLN A 381 66.18 -6.34 -17.23
N ASN A 382 65.86 -6.74 -15.99
CA ASN A 382 66.89 -6.91 -14.94
C ASN A 382 66.90 -8.31 -14.33
#